data_AF-A0A3D5XBH4-F1
#
_entry.id   AF-A0A3D5XBH4-F1
#
_cell.length_a   1.000
_cell.length_b   1.000
_cell.length_c   1.000
_cell.angle_alpha   90.00
_cell.angle_beta   90.00
_cell.angle_gamma   90.00
#
_symmetry.space_group_name_H-M   'P 1'
#
loop_
_entity.id
_entity.type
_entity.pdbx_description
1 polymer ?
#
loop_
_entity_poly.entity_id
_entity_poly.type
_entity_poly.pdbx_seq_one_letter_code
_entity_poly.pdbx_strand_id
1 'polypeptide(L)'
;MDLNLLHYQIGIDMIPKIGSINAKKLIAYCGGVESVFKQSKNALIKVPGIGPIIANEIVNQKVLDNAKREVDFIVKHNIKACFYLDNDYPKRLKQCEDGPIVLFVKAKGSIDFNQQKVISIVGTRSVTDYGKAVCEDIIGNLAKRGHNPIIVSGLAYGIDICAHRAALKNGLPTVAVLGHGLDIIYPSIHRNTAKEMYE
;
A
#
# COMPACT_ATOMS: atom_id res chain seq x y z
N MET A 1 -0.87 -3.65 17.26
CA MET A 1 0.22 -3.89 16.30
C MET A 1 1.36 -4.48 17.10
N ASP A 2 1.75 -5.73 16.82
CA ASP A 2 2.90 -6.33 17.48
C ASP A 2 4.17 -5.85 16.77
N LEU A 3 4.89 -4.92 17.40
CA LEU A 3 6.13 -4.36 16.87
C LEU A 3 7.20 -5.45 16.65
N ASN A 4 7.14 -6.56 17.40
CA ASN A 4 8.06 -7.68 17.24
C ASN A 4 7.76 -8.53 16.01
N LEU A 5 6.56 -8.45 15.44
CA LEU A 5 6.24 -9.14 14.18
C LEU A 5 6.45 -8.24 12.97
N LEU A 6 6.34 -6.93 13.15
CA LEU A 6 6.38 -5.96 12.05
C LEU A 6 7.72 -5.95 11.31
N HIS A 7 8.86 -6.07 12.00
CA HIS A 7 10.16 -6.12 11.32
C HIS A 7 10.31 -7.40 10.48
N TYR A 8 9.67 -8.51 10.84
CA TYR A 8 9.63 -9.71 9.99
C TYR A 8 8.71 -9.51 8.77
N GLN A 9 7.56 -8.85 8.96
CA GLN A 9 6.63 -8.51 7.88
C GLN A 9 7.24 -7.56 6.85
N ILE A 10 8.01 -6.56 7.28
CA ILE A 10 8.75 -5.66 6.38
C ILE A 10 9.98 -6.39 5.83
N GLY A 11 10.68 -7.14 6.67
CA GLY A 11 11.89 -7.85 6.29
C GLY A 11 11.69 -8.81 5.13
N ILE A 12 10.53 -9.49 5.05
CA ILE A 12 10.26 -10.42 3.95
C ILE A 12 10.06 -9.69 2.60
N ASP A 13 9.49 -8.49 2.63
CA ASP A 13 9.30 -7.64 1.45
C ASP A 13 10.63 -7.04 0.95
N MET A 14 11.59 -6.84 1.87
CA MET A 14 12.93 -6.33 1.58
C MET A 14 13.90 -7.39 1.03
N ILE A 15 13.52 -8.67 0.95
CA ILE A 15 14.44 -9.72 0.46
C ILE A 15 14.69 -9.52 -1.04
N PRO A 16 15.96 -9.37 -1.46
CA PRO A 16 16.27 -9.19 -2.87
C PRO A 16 15.72 -10.32 -3.73
N LYS A 17 15.10 -9.95 -4.87
CA LYS A 17 14.53 -10.89 -5.87
C LYS A 17 13.33 -11.71 -5.38
N ILE A 18 12.75 -11.36 -4.23
CA ILE A 18 11.47 -11.89 -3.79
C ILE A 18 10.40 -10.81 -4.01
N GLY A 19 9.39 -11.13 -4.83
CA GLY A 19 8.15 -10.35 -4.90
C GLY A 19 7.04 -10.97 -4.05
N SER A 20 5.89 -10.29 -3.99
CA SER A 20 4.72 -10.66 -3.17
C SER A 20 4.30 -12.12 -3.33
N ILE A 21 4.34 -12.65 -4.55
CA ILE A 21 3.92 -14.04 -4.83
C ILE A 21 4.82 -15.04 -4.09
N ASN A 22 6.14 -14.90 -4.21
CA ASN A 22 7.10 -15.82 -3.59
C ASN A 22 7.17 -15.63 -2.08
N ALA A 23 7.02 -14.41 -1.58
CA ALA A 23 6.98 -14.19 -0.14
C ALA A 23 5.69 -14.73 0.50
N LYS A 24 4.51 -14.64 -0.17
CA LYS A 24 3.29 -15.34 0.28
C LYS A 24 3.48 -16.86 0.34
N LYS A 25 4.15 -17.45 -0.67
CA LYS A 25 4.50 -18.88 -0.68
C LYS A 25 5.41 -19.24 0.50
N LEU A 26 6.47 -18.46 0.74
CA LEU A 26 7.35 -18.67 1.89
C LEU A 26 6.57 -18.67 3.21
N ILE A 27 5.71 -17.67 3.43
CA ILE A 27 4.92 -17.57 4.67
C ILE A 27 3.99 -18.78 4.82
N ALA A 28 3.32 -19.19 3.74
CA ALA A 28 2.42 -20.34 3.76
C ALA A 28 3.15 -21.66 4.05
N TYR A 29 4.28 -21.91 3.39
CA TYR A 29 5.08 -23.13 3.58
C TYR A 29 5.77 -23.19 4.95
N CYS A 30 6.19 -22.04 5.49
CA CYS A 30 6.87 -21.97 6.78
C CYS A 30 5.92 -21.81 7.97
N GLY A 31 4.62 -21.63 7.74
CA GLY A 31 3.60 -21.49 8.78
C GLY A 31 3.63 -20.16 9.53
N GLY A 32 4.17 -19.09 8.93
CA GLY A 32 4.26 -17.77 9.54
C GLY A 32 5.46 -16.96 9.06
N VAL A 33 5.38 -15.64 9.17
CA VAL A 33 6.43 -14.72 8.67
C VAL A 33 7.70 -14.79 9.51
N GLU A 34 7.58 -14.90 10.83
CA GLU A 34 8.73 -15.09 11.72
C GLU A 34 9.43 -16.43 11.44
N SER A 35 8.64 -17.48 11.20
CA SER A 35 9.15 -18.81 10.90
C SER A 35 10.05 -18.84 9.67
N VAL A 36 9.78 -18.01 8.64
CA VAL A 36 10.62 -17.90 7.44
C VAL A 36 12.08 -17.62 7.80
N PHE A 37 12.32 -16.71 8.75
CA PHE A 37 13.67 -16.31 9.17
C PHE A 37 14.32 -17.28 10.15
N LYS A 38 13.55 -18.20 10.75
CA LYS A 38 14.05 -19.25 11.67
C LYS A 38 14.30 -20.59 10.97
N GLN A 39 13.87 -20.76 9.72
CA GLN A 39 14.04 -22.00 8.98
C GLN A 39 15.48 -22.20 8.49
N SER A 40 15.86 -23.48 8.39
CA SER A 40 17.15 -23.84 7.79
C SER A 40 17.16 -23.62 6.28
N LYS A 41 18.35 -23.36 5.71
CA LYS A 41 18.54 -23.24 4.26
C LYS A 41 17.93 -24.41 3.48
N ASN A 42 18.11 -25.64 3.97
CA ASN A 42 17.61 -26.86 3.31
C ASN A 42 16.09 -26.95 3.32
N ALA A 43 15.42 -26.39 4.32
CA ALA A 43 13.96 -26.30 4.34
C ALA A 43 13.45 -25.23 3.36
N LEU A 44 14.11 -24.07 3.30
CA LEU A 44 13.74 -22.97 2.41
C LEU A 44 13.85 -23.33 0.93
N ILE A 45 14.88 -24.10 0.53
CA ILE A 45 15.06 -24.55 -0.87
C ILE A 45 13.93 -25.47 -1.34
N LYS A 46 13.20 -26.12 -0.42
CA LYS A 46 12.05 -26.96 -0.78
C LYS A 46 10.81 -26.16 -1.17
N VAL A 47 10.79 -24.84 -0.90
CA VAL A 47 9.67 -23.97 -1.25
C VAL A 47 9.72 -23.67 -2.75
N PRO A 48 8.62 -23.88 -3.51
CA PRO A 48 8.59 -23.60 -4.94
C PRO A 48 8.96 -22.15 -5.27
N GLY A 49 9.92 -21.96 -6.18
CA GLY A 49 10.41 -20.64 -6.58
C GLY A 49 11.55 -20.09 -5.71
N ILE A 50 12.00 -20.83 -4.69
CA ILE A 50 13.08 -20.42 -3.79
C ILE A 50 14.35 -21.22 -4.08
N GLY A 51 15.32 -20.57 -4.73
CA GLY A 51 16.63 -21.15 -5.01
C GLY A 51 17.63 -21.01 -3.85
N PRO A 52 18.81 -21.64 -3.95
CA PRO A 52 19.84 -21.59 -2.89
C PRO A 52 20.38 -20.19 -2.62
N ILE A 53 20.33 -19.29 -3.60
CA ILE A 53 20.73 -17.88 -3.46
C ILE A 53 19.75 -17.16 -2.53
N ILE A 54 18.45 -17.27 -2.79
CA ILE A 54 17.40 -16.63 -2.00
C ILE A 54 17.38 -17.21 -0.58
N ALA A 55 17.51 -18.53 -0.44
CA ALA A 55 17.59 -19.18 0.86
C ALA A 55 18.80 -18.70 1.69
N ASN A 56 19.95 -18.44 1.05
CA ASN A 56 21.11 -17.83 1.72
C ASN A 56 20.83 -16.40 2.19
N GLU A 57 20.12 -15.59 1.39
CA GLU A 57 19.74 -14.23 1.77
C GLU A 57 18.79 -14.19 2.96
N ILE A 58 17.86 -15.14 3.05
CA ILE A 58 16.96 -15.26 4.21
C ILE A 58 17.75 -15.63 5.47
N VAL A 59 18.63 -16.63 5.39
CA VAL A 59 19.39 -17.15 6.53
C VAL A 59 20.42 -16.15 7.05
N ASN A 60 20.98 -15.28 6.18
CA ASN A 60 21.93 -14.26 6.62
C ASN A 60 21.27 -13.15 7.46
N GLN A 61 19.94 -13.03 7.41
CA GLN A 61 19.10 -12.08 8.17
C GLN A 61 19.50 -10.59 8.07
N LYS A 62 20.37 -10.20 7.13
CA LYS A 62 20.82 -8.81 6.97
C LYS A 62 19.67 -7.85 6.68
N VAL A 63 18.63 -8.34 6.02
CA VAL A 63 17.41 -7.57 5.72
C VAL A 63 16.66 -7.12 6.98
N LEU A 64 16.79 -7.86 8.09
CA LEU A 64 16.09 -7.51 9.33
C LEU A 64 16.65 -6.24 9.98
N ASP A 65 17.93 -5.93 9.77
CA ASP A 65 18.51 -4.67 10.28
C ASP A 65 17.94 -3.46 9.54
N ASN A 66 17.73 -3.59 8.22
CA ASN A 66 17.06 -2.56 7.43
C ASN A 66 15.57 -2.46 7.81
N ALA A 67 14.91 -3.60 8.00
CA ALA A 67 13.50 -3.63 8.41
C ALA A 67 13.28 -2.96 9.77
N LYS A 68 14.20 -3.12 10.74
CA LYS A 68 14.14 -2.39 12.02
C LYS A 68 14.20 -0.87 11.83
N ARG A 69 15.10 -0.37 10.97
CA ARG A 69 15.15 1.07 10.66
C ARG A 69 13.86 1.56 10.00
N GLU A 70 13.26 0.73 9.16
CA GLU A 70 11.97 1.03 8.53
C GLU A 70 10.84 1.07 9.57
N VAL A 71 10.82 0.16 10.54
CA VAL A 71 9.90 0.21 11.69
C VAL A 71 10.05 1.52 12.45
N ASP A 72 11.28 1.96 12.73
CA ASP A 72 11.52 3.24 13.42
C ASP A 72 10.98 4.42 12.59
N PHE A 73 11.16 4.41 11.27
CA PHE A 73 10.61 5.42 10.37
C PHE A 73 9.07 5.44 10.40
N ILE A 74 8.44 4.28 10.33
CA ILE A 74 6.98 4.11 10.34
C ILE A 74 6.39 4.64 11.64
N VAL A 75 6.97 4.26 12.79
CA VAL A 75 6.54 4.72 14.11
C VAL A 75 6.72 6.23 14.23
N LYS A 76 7.88 6.77 13.83
CA LYS A 76 8.18 8.20 13.90
C LYS A 76 7.21 9.06 13.09
N HIS A 77 6.73 8.56 11.95
CA HIS A 77 5.86 9.31 11.04
C HIS A 77 4.37 8.95 11.15
N ASN A 78 3.98 8.19 12.18
CA ASN A 78 2.61 7.70 12.39
C ASN A 78 2.03 7.00 11.16
N ILE A 79 2.87 6.18 10.50
CA ILE A 79 2.44 5.36 9.37
C ILE A 79 1.89 4.05 9.93
N LYS A 80 0.77 3.60 9.37
CA LYS A 80 0.20 2.30 9.67
C LYS A 80 0.69 1.28 8.64
N ALA A 81 1.24 0.16 9.11
CA ALA A 81 1.50 -0.99 8.26
C ALA A 81 0.34 -1.99 8.37
N CYS A 82 -0.26 -2.36 7.24
CA CYS A 82 -1.29 -3.40 7.16
C CYS A 82 -0.73 -4.62 6.44
N PHE A 83 -0.67 -5.77 7.10
CA PHE A 83 -0.18 -7.01 6.52
C PHE A 83 -1.32 -7.79 5.85
N TYR A 84 -1.05 -8.54 4.78
CA TYR A 84 -2.10 -9.22 4.00
C TYR A 84 -2.92 -10.29 4.76
N LEU A 85 -2.43 -10.74 5.92
CA LEU A 85 -3.17 -11.61 6.83
C LEU A 85 -4.03 -10.85 7.85
N ASP A 86 -3.86 -9.53 7.98
CA ASP A 86 -4.62 -8.70 8.91
C ASP A 86 -6.07 -8.50 8.41
N ASN A 87 -6.99 -8.30 9.35
CA ASN A 87 -8.42 -8.14 9.06
C ASN A 87 -8.76 -6.82 8.37
N ASP A 88 -7.93 -5.79 8.55
CA ASP A 88 -8.09 -4.46 7.99
C ASP A 88 -7.36 -4.28 6.65
N TYR A 89 -6.69 -5.32 6.15
CA TYR A 89 -6.15 -5.33 4.80
C TYR A 89 -7.29 -5.31 3.74
N PRO A 90 -7.13 -4.60 2.61
CA PRO A 90 -8.16 -4.55 1.57
C PRO A 90 -8.45 -5.94 0.98
N LYS A 91 -9.66 -6.46 1.19
CA LYS A 91 -10.07 -7.80 0.71
C LYS A 91 -9.94 -7.94 -0.81
N ARG A 92 -10.24 -6.88 -1.56
CA ARG A 92 -10.11 -6.84 -3.03
C ARG A 92 -8.65 -7.02 -3.46
N LEU A 93 -7.71 -6.42 -2.74
CA LEU A 93 -6.28 -6.55 -3.03
C LEU A 93 -5.73 -7.92 -2.60
N LYS A 94 -6.32 -8.52 -1.55
CA LYS A 94 -5.96 -9.86 -1.09
C LYS A 94 -6.29 -10.94 -2.13
N GLN A 95 -7.29 -10.70 -2.97
CA GLN A 95 -7.66 -11.57 -4.08
C GLN A 95 -6.68 -11.49 -5.26
N CYS A 96 -5.86 -10.44 -5.33
CA CYS A 96 -4.78 -10.32 -6.31
C CYS A 96 -3.60 -11.21 -5.88
N GLU A 97 -3.19 -12.14 -6.75
CA GLU A 97 -2.06 -13.04 -6.48
C GLU A 97 -0.78 -12.25 -6.16
N ASP A 98 -0.53 -11.19 -6.91
CA ASP A 98 0.59 -10.26 -6.80
C ASP A 98 0.37 -9.13 -5.79
N GLY A 99 -0.79 -9.08 -5.11
CA GLY A 99 -1.09 -8.05 -4.12
C GLY A 99 0.00 -7.94 -3.04
N PRO A 100 0.40 -6.73 -2.62
CA PRO A 100 1.53 -6.50 -1.74
C PRO A 100 1.35 -7.16 -0.38
N ILE A 101 2.46 -7.59 0.23
CA ILE A 101 2.41 -8.27 1.53
C ILE A 101 2.19 -7.30 2.68
N VAL A 102 2.77 -6.10 2.57
CA VAL A 102 2.58 -4.99 3.50
C VAL A 102 2.09 -3.78 2.73
N LEU A 103 1.07 -3.11 3.24
CA LEU A 103 0.66 -1.78 2.80
C LEU A 103 1.04 -0.76 3.86
N PHE A 104 1.76 0.28 3.46
CA PHE A 104 2.03 1.44 4.31
C PHE A 104 0.98 2.51 4.05
N VAL A 105 0.31 2.94 5.11
CA VAL A 105 -0.85 3.82 5.05
C VAL A 105 -0.62 5.01 5.96
N LYS A 106 -0.71 6.21 5.39
CA LYS A 106 -0.79 7.46 6.14
C LYS A 106 -2.16 8.08 5.87
N ALA A 107 -2.94 8.30 6.92
CA ALA A 107 -4.32 8.72 6.79
C ALA A 107 -4.74 9.61 7.97
N LYS A 108 -5.71 10.49 7.68
CA LYS A 108 -6.44 11.23 8.71
C LYS A 108 -7.46 10.29 9.36
N GLY A 109 -7.08 9.68 10.48
CA GLY A 109 -7.91 8.70 11.17
C GLY A 109 -7.92 7.33 10.50
N SER A 110 -8.99 6.56 10.71
CA SER A 110 -9.13 5.20 10.17
C SER A 110 -9.86 5.18 8.83
N ILE A 111 -9.30 4.48 7.84
CA ILE A 111 -9.94 4.21 6.55
C ILE A 111 -10.43 2.76 6.55
N ASP A 112 -11.72 2.55 6.25
CA ASP A 112 -12.25 1.22 5.97
C ASP A 112 -12.04 0.89 4.49
N PHE A 113 -10.93 0.23 4.18
CA PHE A 113 -10.63 -0.23 2.81
C PHE A 113 -11.65 -1.24 2.27
N ASN A 114 -12.48 -1.82 3.13
CA ASN A 114 -13.48 -2.81 2.78
C ASN A 114 -14.88 -2.22 2.63
N GLN A 115 -14.99 -0.89 2.57
CA GLN A 115 -16.23 -0.21 2.23
C GLN A 115 -16.84 -0.75 0.93
N GLN A 116 -18.17 -0.77 0.88
CA GLN A 116 -18.93 -1.38 -0.22
C GLN A 116 -18.66 -0.70 -1.57
N LYS A 117 -18.56 0.64 -1.60
CA LYS A 117 -18.40 1.43 -2.81
C LYS A 117 -17.00 2.04 -2.85
N VAL A 118 -16.23 1.64 -3.86
CA VAL A 118 -14.88 2.15 -4.16
C VAL A 118 -14.82 2.40 -5.65
N ILE A 119 -14.35 3.57 -6.07
CA ILE A 119 -14.26 3.98 -7.47
C ILE A 119 -12.84 4.43 -7.75
N SER A 120 -12.19 3.75 -8.69
CA SER A 120 -10.89 4.18 -9.22
C SER A 120 -11.10 5.17 -10.36
N ILE A 121 -10.47 6.34 -10.29
CA ILE A 121 -10.52 7.37 -11.34
C ILE A 121 -9.10 7.60 -11.83
N VAL A 122 -8.86 7.32 -13.10
CA VAL A 122 -7.56 7.43 -13.75
C VAL A 122 -7.71 8.14 -15.09
N GLY A 123 -6.65 8.76 -15.59
CA GLY A 123 -6.67 9.36 -16.92
C GLY A 123 -5.37 10.03 -17.32
N THR A 124 -5.45 10.91 -18.31
CA THR A 124 -4.28 11.63 -18.84
C THR A 124 -3.61 12.52 -17.78
N ARG A 125 -2.28 12.62 -17.86
CA ARG A 125 -1.48 13.59 -17.09
C ARG A 125 -1.62 15.03 -17.60
N SER A 126 -2.05 15.19 -18.85
CA SER A 126 -2.30 16.48 -19.51
C SER A 126 -3.79 16.63 -19.78
N VAL A 127 -4.52 17.05 -18.74
CA VAL A 127 -5.98 17.18 -18.78
C VAL A 127 -6.41 18.54 -19.34
N THR A 128 -7.42 18.55 -20.20
CA THR A 128 -8.08 19.76 -20.68
C THR A 128 -9.05 20.32 -19.64
N ASP A 129 -9.46 21.57 -19.76
CA ASP A 129 -10.45 22.14 -18.83
C ASP A 129 -11.81 21.42 -18.90
N TYR A 130 -12.19 20.97 -20.09
CA TYR A 130 -13.34 20.08 -20.26
C TYR A 130 -13.19 18.77 -19.47
N GLY A 131 -12.03 18.11 -19.55
CA GLY A 131 -11.77 16.88 -18.80
C GLY A 131 -11.81 17.08 -17.29
N LYS A 132 -11.32 18.22 -16.79
CA LYS A 132 -11.45 18.61 -15.37
C LYS A 132 -12.91 18.78 -14.99
N ALA A 133 -13.68 19.53 -15.78
CA ALA A 133 -15.10 19.78 -15.52
C ALA A 133 -15.91 18.47 -15.48
N VAL A 134 -15.64 17.54 -16.39
CA VAL A 134 -16.28 16.21 -16.40
C VAL A 134 -15.91 15.41 -15.15
N CYS A 135 -14.64 15.40 -14.75
CA CYS A 135 -14.20 14.69 -13.54
C CYS A 135 -14.89 15.26 -12.28
N GLU A 136 -14.93 16.58 -12.16
CA GLU A 136 -15.62 17.27 -11.06
C GLU A 136 -17.13 17.00 -11.05
N ASP A 137 -17.78 17.01 -12.22
CA ASP A 137 -19.20 16.74 -12.34
C ASP A 137 -19.56 15.30 -11.95
N ILE A 138 -18.79 14.31 -12.43
CA ILE A 138 -19.00 12.90 -12.07
C ILE A 138 -18.92 12.72 -10.54
N ILE A 139 -17.85 13.19 -9.91
CA ILE A 139 -17.62 13.02 -8.47
C ILE A 139 -18.64 13.82 -7.66
N GLY A 140 -18.91 15.06 -8.05
CA GLY A 140 -19.91 15.90 -7.40
C GLY A 140 -21.31 15.32 -7.46
N ASN A 141 -21.70 14.74 -8.60
CA ASN A 141 -23.01 14.11 -8.75
C ASN A 141 -23.15 12.83 -7.93
N LEU A 142 -22.08 12.07 -7.70
CA LEU A 142 -22.08 10.94 -6.76
C LEU A 142 -22.43 11.41 -5.34
N ALA A 143 -21.73 12.44 -4.85
CA ALA A 143 -21.98 13.00 -3.52
C ALA A 143 -23.40 13.58 -3.39
N LYS A 144 -23.84 14.39 -4.37
CA LYS A 144 -25.18 15.00 -4.40
C LYS A 144 -26.31 13.97 -4.37
N ARG A 145 -26.10 12.78 -4.96
CA ARG A 145 -27.07 11.67 -4.95
C ARG A 145 -27.00 10.82 -3.66
N GLY A 146 -26.27 11.27 -2.65
CA GLY A 146 -26.12 10.56 -1.37
C GLY A 146 -25.23 9.33 -1.46
N HIS A 147 -24.40 9.20 -2.51
CA HIS A 147 -23.38 8.16 -2.54
C HIS A 147 -22.12 8.63 -1.82
N ASN A 148 -21.49 7.73 -1.08
CA ASN A 148 -20.25 8.01 -0.37
C ASN A 148 -19.14 7.00 -0.74
N PRO A 149 -18.71 6.90 -2.02
CA PRO A 149 -17.65 5.97 -2.40
C PRO A 149 -16.26 6.48 -1.97
N ILE A 150 -15.33 5.55 -1.72
CA ILE A 150 -13.90 5.88 -1.66
C ILE A 150 -13.39 6.15 -3.08
N ILE A 151 -12.87 7.35 -3.31
CA ILE A 151 -12.23 7.73 -4.58
C ILE A 151 -10.75 7.36 -4.54
N VAL A 152 -10.33 6.44 -5.39
CA VAL A 152 -8.94 5.95 -5.47
C VAL A 152 -8.27 6.48 -6.74
N SER A 153 -7.05 7.00 -6.62
CA SER A 153 -6.23 7.45 -7.75
C SER A 153 -4.74 7.52 -7.39
N GLY A 154 -3.86 7.97 -8.30
CA GLY A 154 -2.40 7.90 -8.16
C GLY A 154 -1.69 9.18 -7.70
N LEU A 155 -2.43 10.25 -7.33
CA LEU A 155 -1.89 11.58 -7.03
C LEU A 155 -1.05 12.21 -8.17
N ALA A 156 -1.08 11.65 -9.37
CA ALA A 156 -0.35 12.17 -10.53
C ALA A 156 -0.97 13.48 -11.06
N TYR A 157 -0.31 14.09 -12.04
CA TYR A 157 -0.87 15.20 -12.80
C TYR A 157 -2.16 14.81 -13.52
N GLY A 158 -2.94 15.82 -13.90
CA GLY A 158 -4.12 15.66 -14.74
C GLY A 158 -5.32 15.12 -13.98
N ILE A 159 -5.88 14.00 -14.45
CA ILE A 159 -7.13 13.45 -13.92
C ILE A 159 -7.00 12.99 -12.47
N ASP A 160 -5.85 12.41 -12.08
CA ASP A 160 -5.66 11.88 -10.73
C ASP A 160 -5.79 12.95 -9.64
N ILE A 161 -5.04 14.06 -9.77
CA ILE A 161 -5.15 15.18 -8.82
C ILE A 161 -6.52 15.86 -8.88
N CYS A 162 -7.16 15.90 -10.06
CA CYS A 162 -8.51 16.44 -10.20
C CYS A 162 -9.52 15.60 -9.40
N ALA A 163 -9.42 14.27 -9.47
CA ALA A 163 -10.27 13.36 -8.74
C ALA A 163 -10.13 13.52 -7.21
N HIS A 164 -8.90 13.61 -6.71
CA HIS A 164 -8.66 13.84 -5.28
C HIS A 164 -9.22 15.17 -4.80
N ARG A 165 -9.00 16.26 -5.53
CA ARG A 165 -9.52 17.59 -5.18
C ARG A 165 -11.04 17.63 -5.21
N ALA A 166 -11.66 17.03 -6.23
CA ALA A 166 -13.10 16.93 -6.33
C ALA A 166 -13.70 16.09 -5.19
N ALA A 167 -13.05 15.00 -4.78
CA ALA A 167 -13.48 14.18 -3.65
C ALA A 167 -13.44 15.00 -2.34
N LEU A 168 -12.31 15.66 -2.04
CA LEU A 168 -12.16 16.52 -0.87
C LEU A 168 -13.21 17.64 -0.84
N LYS A 169 -13.41 18.34 -1.96
CA LYS A 169 -14.40 19.42 -2.09
C LYS A 169 -15.83 18.96 -1.78
N ASN A 170 -16.16 17.70 -2.06
CA ASN A 170 -17.48 17.12 -1.83
C ASN A 170 -17.56 16.28 -0.54
N GLY A 171 -16.53 16.31 0.32
CA GLY A 171 -16.50 15.55 1.58
C GLY A 171 -16.46 14.03 1.39
N LEU A 172 -16.03 13.55 0.22
CA LEU A 172 -15.89 12.12 -0.06
C LEU A 172 -14.52 11.61 0.40
N PRO A 173 -14.43 10.38 0.94
CA PRO A 173 -13.16 9.76 1.26
C PRO A 173 -12.33 9.54 0.00
N THR A 174 -11.02 9.78 0.09
CA THR A 174 -10.12 9.57 -1.04
C THR A 174 -8.78 8.98 -0.62
N VAL A 175 -8.25 8.08 -1.46
CA VAL A 175 -7.01 7.34 -1.22
C VAL A 175 -6.09 7.52 -2.43
N ALA A 176 -4.88 8.01 -2.18
CA ALA A 176 -3.81 8.05 -3.17
C ALA A 176 -2.95 6.79 -3.08
N VAL A 177 -2.71 6.12 -4.20
CA VAL A 177 -1.75 5.02 -4.32
C VAL A 177 -0.46 5.57 -4.92
N LEU A 178 0.60 5.64 -4.11
CA LEU A 178 1.86 6.28 -4.51
C LEU A 178 2.84 5.25 -5.09
N GLY A 179 3.54 5.64 -6.15
CA GLY A 179 4.62 4.85 -6.75
C GLY A 179 5.99 5.06 -6.10
N HIS A 180 6.04 5.74 -4.95
CA HIS A 180 7.24 6.07 -4.19
C HIS A 180 6.97 5.95 -2.68
N GLY A 181 8.01 6.06 -1.87
CA GLY A 181 7.90 6.02 -0.40
C GLY A 181 7.07 7.18 0.17
N LEU A 182 6.59 7.00 1.41
CA LEU A 182 5.80 8.01 2.14
C LEU A 182 6.66 9.13 2.78
N ASP A 183 7.97 9.08 2.55
CA ASP A 183 8.95 10.11 2.92
C ASP A 183 8.89 11.34 2.00
N ILE A 184 8.39 11.18 0.77
CA ILE A 184 8.31 12.23 -0.23
C ILE A 184 6.89 12.28 -0.80
N ILE A 185 6.43 13.48 -1.17
CA ILE A 185 5.24 13.65 -2.03
C ILE A 185 5.69 14.06 -3.41
N TYR A 186 5.37 13.24 -4.41
CA TYR A 186 5.62 13.53 -5.81
C TYR A 186 4.32 13.44 -6.63
N PRO A 187 4.06 14.42 -7.52
CA PRO A 187 4.84 15.64 -7.73
C PRO A 187 4.69 16.64 -6.57
N SER A 188 5.74 17.43 -6.31
CA SER A 188 5.82 18.32 -5.15
C SER A 188 4.71 19.39 -5.11
N ILE A 189 4.21 19.81 -6.28
CA ILE A 189 3.10 20.77 -6.41
C ILE A 189 1.77 20.23 -5.84
N HIS A 190 1.63 18.91 -5.68
CA HIS A 190 0.43 18.29 -5.08
C HIS A 190 0.55 18.13 -3.55
N ARG A 191 1.63 18.61 -2.93
CA ARG A 191 1.87 18.47 -1.48
C ARG A 191 0.72 19.00 -0.63
N ASN A 192 0.13 20.14 -0.97
CA ASN A 192 -0.97 20.72 -0.19
C ASN A 192 -2.22 19.82 -0.23
N THR A 193 -2.62 19.38 -1.42
CA THR A 193 -3.74 18.43 -1.56
C THR A 193 -3.44 17.11 -0.84
N ALA A 194 -2.21 16.59 -0.95
CA ALA A 194 -1.84 15.37 -0.23
C ALA A 194 -1.97 15.54 1.29
N LYS A 195 -1.53 16.68 1.84
CA LYS A 195 -1.68 17.00 3.26
C LYS A 195 -3.14 17.01 3.68
N GLU A 196 -4.03 17.65 2.92
CA GLU A 196 -5.47 17.63 3.21
C GLU A 196 -6.07 16.21 3.26
N MET A 197 -5.45 15.24 2.57
CA MET A 197 -5.90 13.84 2.58
C MET A 197 -5.46 13.07 3.84
N TYR A 198 -4.34 13.44 4.48
CA TYR A 198 -3.77 12.65 5.60
C TYR A 198 -3.52 13.43 6.91
N GLU A 199 -3.60 14.76 6.92
CA GLU A 199 -3.52 15.63 8.12
C GLU A 199 -4.94 16.09 8.53
#